data_AF-A0A2C9SW96-F1
#
_entry.id   AF-A0A2C9SW96-F1
#
_cell.length_a   1.000
_cell.length_b   1.000
_cell.length_c   1.000
_cell.angle_alpha   90.00
_cell.angle_beta   90.00
_cell.angle_gamma   90.00
#
_symmetry.space_group_name_H-M   'P 1'
#
loop_
_entity.id
_entity.type
_entity.pdbx_description
1 polymer ?
#
loop_
_entity_poly.entity_id
_entity_poly.type
_entity_poly.pdbx_seq_one_letter_code
_entity_poly.pdbx_strand_id
1 'polypeptide(L)'
;MPALGESVTEGTVTRWLKQEGDTVEVDEPLLEVSTDKVDTEIPSPASGVLTKIVAQEDDTVEVGGELAVIGEAGEAAESAPEPVAEEKPAEEPAAQPEPAAEETEAEPQPEPQAAPAAQSSGSSTPVLMPELGESVTEGTVTRWLKKVGDSVAIDEPLVEVSTDKVDTEIPSPVEGTLISITAEEDDTVPVGGELAKIGEAGAAPQAAPEPKPEPKPEPKPEPKPEPKPEPKAQPAPEPKPEPKPEPAAAPAPAAAEESGSADGSPYVTPLVRKLAAENGIDLATVKGTGVGGRVRKQDVLAAAEAKKAPPAAPAAAAAPAAPAPAAASAPSPLAHLRGTTQKANRIRQITAKKTRESLQTTAQLTQTHEVDMTKIVALRAKAKSSFAEREGVNLTYLPFIARAVIDALKAHPNINASYNEDTKEITYYDAENLGFAVDTEQGLLSPVVHNAGDLSLGGLARAIHDIADRARSGNLKPDELSGGTFTITNIGSQGALFDTPILVPPQAAMLGTGAIVKRPRVIVDEFGNESIGVRSICYLPLTYDHRLIDGADAGRFLTTIKRRLEEGAFEADLGL
;
A
#
# COMPACT_ATOMS: atom_id res chain seq x y z
N MET A 1 1.49 8.24 -44.45
CA MET A 1 2.61 8.81 -43.68
C MET A 1 3.91 8.45 -44.38
N PRO A 2 4.74 9.43 -44.80
CA PRO A 2 6.02 9.15 -45.43
C PRO A 2 7.02 8.53 -44.42
N ALA A 3 8.12 7.95 -44.93
CA ALA A 3 9.18 7.43 -44.08
C ALA A 3 9.97 8.58 -43.46
N LEU A 4 10.00 8.66 -42.12
CA LEU A 4 10.62 9.74 -41.35
C LEU A 4 12.04 9.41 -40.84
N GLY A 5 12.61 8.29 -41.29
CA GLY A 5 13.96 7.84 -40.96
C GLY A 5 14.08 6.32 -41.05
N GLU A 6 15.30 5.78 -41.12
CA GLU A 6 15.53 4.33 -41.28
C GLU A 6 15.06 3.49 -40.07
N SER A 7 14.78 4.13 -38.92
CA SER A 7 14.37 3.46 -37.68
C SER A 7 12.99 3.87 -37.15
N VAL A 8 12.21 4.69 -37.87
CA VAL A 8 10.88 5.15 -37.43
C VAL A 8 9.80 4.29 -38.06
N THR A 9 8.98 3.62 -37.25
CA THR A 9 7.92 2.71 -37.71
C THR A 9 6.51 3.33 -37.65
N GLU A 10 6.31 4.33 -36.78
CA GLU A 10 5.03 5.02 -36.57
C GLU A 10 5.27 6.46 -36.09
N GLY A 11 4.24 7.30 -36.15
CA GLY A 11 4.29 8.69 -35.71
C GLY A 11 2.91 9.18 -35.29
N THR A 12 2.87 10.05 -34.27
CA THR A 12 1.63 10.60 -33.72
C THR A 12 1.36 11.98 -34.32
N VAL A 13 0.16 12.21 -34.85
CA VAL A 13 -0.26 13.50 -35.38
C VAL A 13 -0.41 14.48 -34.23
N THR A 14 0.45 15.50 -34.16
CA THR A 14 0.42 16.51 -33.09
C THR A 14 -0.50 17.67 -33.42
N ARG A 15 -0.54 18.06 -34.70
CA ARG A 15 -1.33 19.20 -35.16
C ARG A 15 -1.58 19.17 -36.65
N TRP A 16 -2.80 19.51 -37.08
CA TRP A 16 -3.09 19.81 -38.47
C TRP A 16 -2.83 21.29 -38.79
N LEU A 17 -2.09 21.56 -39.86
CA LEU A 17 -1.83 22.93 -40.37
C LEU A 17 -2.87 23.36 -41.43
N LYS A 18 -3.61 22.39 -41.97
CA LYS A 18 -4.65 22.56 -43.00
C LYS A 18 -5.93 21.85 -42.59
N GLN A 19 -7.09 22.44 -42.92
CA GLN A 19 -8.41 21.90 -42.63
C GLN A 19 -9.05 21.29 -43.88
N GLU A 20 -10.06 20.43 -43.69
CA GLU A 20 -10.87 19.92 -44.80
C GLU A 20 -11.49 21.07 -45.60
N GLY A 21 -11.26 21.08 -46.92
CA GLY A 21 -11.64 22.15 -47.83
C GLY A 21 -10.52 23.14 -48.17
N ASP A 22 -9.38 23.09 -47.49
CA ASP A 22 -8.25 23.97 -47.80
C ASP A 22 -7.51 23.54 -49.08
N THR A 23 -7.07 24.53 -49.86
CA THR A 23 -6.17 24.31 -51.01
C THR A 23 -4.73 24.19 -50.52
N VAL A 24 -4.02 23.19 -51.03
CA VAL A 24 -2.63 22.86 -50.70
C VAL A 24 -1.80 22.75 -51.97
N GLU A 25 -0.57 23.26 -51.94
CA GLU A 25 0.39 23.14 -53.04
C GLU A 25 1.41 22.00 -52.78
N VAL A 26 2.07 21.50 -53.83
CA VAL A 26 3.21 20.57 -53.68
C VAL A 26 4.25 21.18 -52.75
N ASP A 27 4.78 20.37 -51.82
CA ASP A 27 5.78 20.73 -50.81
C ASP A 27 5.30 21.70 -49.71
N GLU A 28 4.01 22.04 -49.65
CA GLU A 28 3.42 22.84 -48.57
C GLU A 28 3.18 21.99 -47.30
N PRO A 29 3.51 22.46 -46.08
CA PRO A 29 3.33 21.67 -44.86
C PRO A 29 1.84 21.42 -44.53
N LEU A 30 1.48 20.14 -44.33
CA LEU A 30 0.11 19.67 -44.08
C LEU A 30 -0.20 19.46 -42.59
N LEU A 31 0.71 18.81 -41.88
CA LEU A 31 0.57 18.44 -40.48
C LEU A 31 1.94 18.26 -39.82
N GLU A 32 1.96 18.37 -38.50
CA GLU A 32 3.13 18.08 -37.65
C GLU A 32 2.98 16.68 -37.04
N VAL A 33 4.02 15.85 -37.17
CA VAL A 33 4.05 14.51 -36.60
C VAL A 33 5.21 14.41 -35.59
N SER A 34 4.90 13.94 -34.38
CA SER A 34 5.88 13.60 -33.35
C SER A 34 6.28 12.14 -33.50
N THR A 35 7.59 11.90 -33.55
CA THR A 35 8.18 10.55 -33.51
C THR A 35 8.99 10.39 -32.23
N ASP A 36 9.44 9.18 -31.93
CA ASP A 36 10.31 8.88 -30.78
C ASP A 36 11.68 9.59 -30.81
N LYS A 37 12.01 10.30 -31.91
CA LYS A 37 13.29 10.98 -32.11
C LYS A 37 13.17 12.48 -32.36
N VAL A 38 12.19 12.93 -33.14
CA VAL A 38 12.02 14.33 -33.53
C VAL A 38 10.58 14.63 -33.94
N ASP A 39 10.17 15.88 -33.76
CA ASP A 39 8.99 16.45 -34.40
C ASP A 39 9.34 16.84 -35.84
N THR A 40 8.48 16.50 -36.80
CA THR A 40 8.72 16.79 -38.23
C THR A 40 7.42 17.20 -38.93
N GLU A 41 7.50 18.26 -39.74
CA GLU A 41 6.42 18.69 -40.62
C GLU A 41 6.35 17.78 -41.86
N ILE A 42 5.15 17.32 -42.19
CA ILE A 42 4.89 16.49 -43.36
C ILE A 42 4.44 17.39 -44.52
N PRO A 43 5.25 17.56 -45.59
CA PRO A 43 4.85 18.31 -46.76
C PRO A 43 3.85 17.55 -47.64
N SER A 44 3.03 18.29 -48.39
CA SER A 44 2.07 17.73 -49.34
C SER A 44 2.77 17.12 -50.56
N PRO A 45 2.45 15.87 -50.94
CA PRO A 45 3.03 15.25 -52.13
C PRO A 45 2.42 15.75 -53.45
N ALA A 46 1.28 16.46 -53.42
CA ALA A 46 0.54 16.92 -54.60
C ALA A 46 -0.20 18.26 -54.32
N SER A 47 -0.42 19.07 -55.36
CA SER A 47 -1.34 20.22 -55.26
C SER A 47 -2.79 19.76 -55.38
N GLY A 48 -3.70 20.30 -54.57
CA GLY A 48 -5.12 19.96 -54.61
C GLY A 48 -5.93 20.54 -53.44
N VAL A 49 -7.11 19.98 -53.19
CA VAL A 49 -7.96 20.35 -52.05
C VAL A 49 -7.99 19.18 -51.06
N LEU A 50 -7.78 19.46 -49.77
CA LEU A 50 -7.87 18.46 -48.70
C LEU A 50 -9.34 18.04 -48.54
N THR A 51 -9.73 16.87 -49.05
CA THR A 51 -11.14 16.45 -49.08
C THR A 51 -11.59 15.73 -47.82
N LYS A 52 -10.67 15.03 -47.14
CA LYS A 52 -10.97 14.28 -45.91
C LYS A 52 -9.72 14.04 -45.08
N ILE A 53 -9.79 14.33 -43.79
CA ILE A 53 -8.80 13.94 -42.79
C ILE A 53 -9.16 12.55 -42.26
N VAL A 54 -8.21 11.61 -42.32
CA VAL A 54 -8.40 10.22 -41.90
C VAL A 54 -7.83 9.96 -40.51
N ALA A 55 -6.71 10.61 -40.16
CA ALA A 55 -6.10 10.56 -38.83
C ALA A 55 -6.30 11.90 -38.10
N GLN A 56 -6.94 11.87 -36.93
CA GLN A 56 -7.17 13.05 -36.09
C GLN A 56 -5.92 13.44 -35.31
N GLU A 57 -5.94 14.61 -34.69
CA GLU A 57 -4.92 14.99 -33.70
C GLU A 57 -4.91 13.95 -32.56
N ASP A 58 -3.72 13.61 -32.08
CA ASP A 58 -3.41 12.52 -31.14
C ASP A 58 -3.50 11.08 -31.70
N ASP A 59 -3.87 10.88 -32.97
CA ASP A 59 -3.84 9.54 -33.59
C ASP A 59 -2.40 9.12 -33.96
N THR A 60 -2.07 7.84 -33.68
CA THR A 60 -0.79 7.23 -34.05
C THR A 60 -0.94 6.43 -35.34
N VAL A 61 -0.12 6.74 -36.35
CA VAL A 61 -0.20 6.20 -37.70
C VAL A 61 1.13 5.52 -38.09
N GLU A 62 1.07 4.30 -38.62
CA GLU A 62 2.25 3.58 -39.12
C GLU A 62 2.81 4.17 -40.43
N VAL A 63 4.11 3.99 -40.68
CA VAL A 63 4.72 4.42 -41.95
C VAL A 63 4.02 3.72 -43.12
N GLY A 64 3.54 4.51 -44.10
CA GLY A 64 2.69 4.03 -45.18
C GLY A 64 1.18 4.11 -44.93
N GLY A 65 0.73 4.40 -43.70
CA GLY A 65 -0.68 4.57 -43.34
C GLY A 65 -1.33 5.82 -43.95
N GLU A 66 -2.64 5.83 -44.13
CA GLU A 66 -3.37 6.97 -44.71
C GLU A 66 -3.52 8.12 -43.69
N LEU A 67 -3.19 9.35 -44.09
CA LEU A 67 -3.31 10.55 -43.24
C LEU A 67 -4.50 11.42 -43.65
N ALA A 68 -4.60 11.73 -44.95
CA ALA A 68 -5.71 12.46 -45.54
C ALA A 68 -5.79 12.20 -47.05
N VAL A 69 -6.92 12.57 -47.65
CA VAL A 69 -7.17 12.50 -49.09
C VAL A 69 -7.09 13.90 -49.69
N ILE A 70 -6.33 14.04 -50.77
CA ILE A 70 -6.22 15.27 -51.56
C ILE A 70 -6.89 15.02 -52.92
N GLY A 71 -7.92 15.80 -53.24
CA GLY A 71 -8.61 15.76 -54.53
C GLY A 71 -8.12 16.86 -55.49
N GLU A 72 -8.27 16.65 -56.80
CA GLU A 72 -8.04 17.72 -57.77
C GLU A 72 -9.10 18.82 -57.62
N ALA A 73 -8.72 20.07 -57.91
CA ALA A 73 -9.61 21.23 -57.82
C ALA A 73 -10.79 21.09 -58.81
N GLY A 74 -11.90 20.50 -58.36
CA GLY A 74 -13.09 20.28 -59.17
C GLY A 74 -14.04 19.16 -58.70
N GLU A 75 -13.65 18.26 -57.81
CA GLU A 75 -14.53 17.19 -57.32
C GLU A 75 -15.15 17.51 -55.96
N ALA A 76 -16.38 18.04 -56.00
CA ALA A 76 -17.33 17.96 -54.89
C ALA A 76 -17.99 16.57 -54.89
N ALA A 77 -18.19 16.02 -53.69
CA ALA A 77 -18.71 14.68 -53.44
C ALA A 77 -20.08 14.39 -54.08
N GLU A 78 -20.23 13.23 -54.75
CA GLU A 78 -21.50 12.48 -54.86
C GLU A 78 -21.32 11.02 -55.34
N SER A 79 -21.93 10.09 -54.58
CA SER A 79 -22.61 8.81 -54.92
C SER A 79 -22.14 7.84 -56.05
N ALA A 80 -22.09 6.55 -55.68
CA ALA A 80 -21.89 5.30 -56.46
C ALA A 80 -23.00 4.95 -57.51
N PRO A 81 -22.96 3.81 -58.27
CA PRO A 81 -21.86 3.05 -58.92
C PRO A 81 -22.10 2.66 -60.44
N GLU A 82 -21.01 2.21 -61.12
CA GLU A 82 -20.89 1.24 -62.26
C GLU A 82 -21.45 1.57 -63.70
N PRO A 83 -21.00 0.92 -64.84
CA PRO A 83 -19.96 -0.13 -65.06
C PRO A 83 -19.11 -0.12 -66.41
N VAL A 84 -18.20 -1.12 -66.52
CA VAL A 84 -17.56 -1.89 -67.66
C VAL A 84 -16.41 -1.39 -68.59
N ALA A 85 -15.39 -2.29 -68.68
CA ALA A 85 -14.59 -2.80 -69.84
C ALA A 85 -13.22 -2.13 -70.15
N GLU A 86 -12.08 -2.79 -70.45
CA GLU A 86 -11.74 -4.20 -70.78
C GLU A 86 -10.19 -4.39 -70.76
N GLU A 87 -9.66 -5.50 -70.23
CA GLU A 87 -8.76 -6.50 -70.89
C GLU A 87 -7.97 -7.39 -69.91
N LYS A 88 -7.92 -8.69 -70.27
CA LYS A 88 -7.39 -9.90 -69.58
C LYS A 88 -6.04 -10.32 -70.25
N PRO A 89 -5.31 -11.43 -69.93
CA PRO A 89 -5.80 -12.75 -69.46
C PRO A 89 -4.89 -13.59 -68.51
N ALA A 90 -5.46 -14.64 -67.87
CA ALA A 90 -5.09 -16.06 -68.04
C ALA A 90 -5.89 -17.03 -67.11
N GLU A 91 -6.55 -18.03 -67.75
CA GLU A 91 -6.84 -19.45 -67.38
C GLU A 91 -7.29 -19.86 -65.95
N GLU A 92 -8.18 -20.84 -65.67
CA GLU A 92 -9.14 -21.74 -66.37
C GLU A 92 -9.95 -22.51 -65.25
N PRO A 93 -10.90 -23.46 -65.48
CA PRO A 93 -12.33 -23.26 -65.16
C PRO A 93 -12.98 -24.33 -64.23
N ALA A 94 -14.25 -24.13 -63.81
CA ALA A 94 -15.37 -25.10 -64.02
C ALA A 94 -16.70 -24.77 -63.27
N ALA A 95 -17.79 -24.71 -64.07
CA ALA A 95 -19.16 -25.22 -63.87
C ALA A 95 -20.21 -24.57 -62.90
N GLN A 96 -21.11 -23.75 -63.49
CA GLN A 96 -22.61 -23.74 -63.56
C GLN A 96 -23.51 -24.53 -62.53
N PRO A 97 -24.85 -24.26 -62.44
CA PRO A 97 -25.66 -23.02 -62.55
C PRO A 97 -26.88 -22.91 -61.55
N GLU A 98 -27.53 -21.72 -61.47
CA GLU A 98 -28.97 -21.32 -61.23
C GLU A 98 -30.00 -22.17 -60.42
N PRO A 99 -31.22 -21.65 -60.07
CA PRO A 99 -31.67 -20.35 -59.55
C PRO A 99 -32.76 -20.49 -58.42
N ALA A 100 -33.44 -19.39 -58.05
CA ALA A 100 -34.88 -19.25 -57.72
C ALA A 100 -35.28 -18.56 -56.38
N ALA A 101 -35.98 -17.44 -56.57
CA ALA A 101 -37.33 -17.12 -56.07
C ALA A 101 -37.61 -16.73 -54.59
N GLU A 102 -38.13 -15.49 -54.48
CA GLU A 102 -39.46 -15.10 -53.96
C GLU A 102 -39.68 -14.60 -52.50
N GLU A 103 -40.35 -13.44 -52.49
CA GLU A 103 -41.40 -12.90 -51.60
C GLU A 103 -41.07 -12.44 -50.16
N THR A 104 -41.74 -11.46 -49.53
CA THR A 104 -42.52 -10.23 -49.87
C THR A 104 -42.85 -9.60 -48.48
N GLU A 105 -43.12 -8.28 -48.47
CA GLU A 105 -44.10 -7.59 -47.58
C GLU A 105 -43.62 -6.61 -46.48
N ALA A 106 -43.76 -5.32 -46.83
CA ALA A 106 -44.48 -4.21 -46.18
C ALA A 106 -43.96 -3.47 -44.92
N GLU A 107 -43.85 -2.15 -45.12
CA GLU A 107 -43.72 -1.05 -44.14
C GLU A 107 -45.02 -0.79 -43.33
N PRO A 108 -44.96 0.04 -42.28
CA PRO A 108 -45.53 1.40 -42.44
C PRO A 108 -44.80 2.56 -41.72
N GLN A 109 -45.19 3.78 -42.16
CA GLN A 109 -44.73 5.15 -41.85
C GLN A 109 -44.92 5.69 -40.40
N PRO A 110 -44.27 6.83 -40.03
CA PRO A 110 -44.35 7.49 -38.72
C PRO A 110 -45.13 8.84 -38.68
N GLU A 111 -45.58 9.27 -37.48
CA GLU A 111 -45.99 10.65 -37.10
C GLU A 111 -45.84 10.82 -35.55
N PRO A 112 -45.91 12.03 -34.93
CA PRO A 112 -45.04 13.22 -35.01
C PRO A 112 -44.58 13.81 -33.63
N GLN A 113 -43.67 14.78 -33.67
CA GLN A 113 -43.03 15.52 -32.55
C GLN A 113 -43.95 16.44 -31.71
N ALA A 114 -43.55 16.68 -30.45
CA ALA A 114 -44.03 17.77 -29.58
C ALA A 114 -42.87 18.67 -29.10
N ALA A 115 -43.13 19.99 -29.03
CA ALA A 115 -42.18 21.07 -28.71
C ALA A 115 -41.94 21.29 -27.19
N PRO A 116 -40.80 21.87 -26.76
CA PRO A 116 -40.54 22.20 -25.36
C PRO A 116 -40.96 23.64 -24.97
N ALA A 117 -41.25 23.82 -23.68
CA ALA A 117 -41.58 25.09 -23.04
C ALA A 117 -40.32 25.87 -22.58
N ALA A 118 -40.40 27.20 -22.63
CA ALA A 118 -39.32 28.13 -22.28
C ALA A 118 -39.09 28.27 -20.75
N GLN A 119 -37.82 28.28 -20.34
CA GLN A 119 -37.35 28.74 -19.02
C GLN A 119 -36.46 29.97 -19.18
N SER A 120 -36.64 30.93 -18.26
CA SER A 120 -35.95 32.22 -18.18
C SER A 120 -34.45 32.07 -17.90
N SER A 121 -33.61 32.57 -18.80
CA SER A 121 -32.17 32.72 -18.62
C SER A 121 -31.87 33.87 -17.65
N GLY A 122 -31.64 33.56 -16.37
CA GLY A 122 -30.80 34.43 -15.54
C GLY A 122 -29.35 34.29 -15.99
N SER A 123 -28.64 35.39 -16.18
CA SER A 123 -27.23 35.38 -16.59
C SER A 123 -26.38 34.77 -15.48
N SER A 124 -25.90 33.54 -15.68
CA SER A 124 -24.89 32.91 -14.83
C SER A 124 -23.52 33.00 -15.50
N THR A 125 -22.50 33.45 -14.77
CA THR A 125 -21.11 33.49 -15.22
C THR A 125 -20.40 32.22 -14.74
N PRO A 126 -19.80 31.43 -15.64
CA PRO A 126 -19.00 30.27 -15.24
C PRO A 126 -17.67 30.72 -14.63
N VAL A 127 -17.28 30.09 -13.53
CA VAL A 127 -15.95 30.19 -12.93
C VAL A 127 -15.13 29.04 -13.52
N LEU A 128 -14.11 29.37 -14.29
CA LEU A 128 -13.23 28.39 -14.94
C LEU A 128 -11.96 28.19 -14.12
N MET A 129 -11.35 27.02 -14.24
CA MET A 129 -10.02 26.73 -13.72
C MET A 129 -8.98 27.64 -14.40
N PRO A 130 -8.29 28.54 -13.68
CA PRO A 130 -7.28 29.42 -14.25
C PRO A 130 -5.99 28.66 -14.56
N GLU A 131 -5.14 29.24 -15.40
CA GLU A 131 -3.77 28.76 -15.61
C GLU A 131 -2.95 28.96 -14.33
N LEU A 132 -2.62 27.86 -13.63
CA LEU A 132 -1.87 27.86 -12.37
C LEU A 132 -0.34 27.71 -12.59
N GLY A 133 0.14 28.03 -13.78
CA GLY A 133 1.55 27.99 -14.19
C GLY A 133 1.76 27.31 -15.54
N GLU A 134 2.84 27.66 -16.25
CA GLU A 134 3.12 27.22 -17.63
C GLU A 134 3.22 25.68 -17.83
N SER A 135 3.30 24.90 -16.75
CA SER A 135 3.42 23.43 -16.80
C SER A 135 2.28 22.68 -16.10
N VAL A 136 1.19 23.34 -15.70
CA VAL A 136 0.07 22.72 -14.97
C VAL A 136 -1.12 22.56 -15.91
N THR A 137 -1.46 21.32 -16.26
CA THR A 137 -2.55 21.00 -17.22
C THR A 137 -3.90 20.76 -16.55
N GLU A 138 -3.91 20.43 -15.25
CA GLU A 138 -5.11 20.15 -14.47
C GLU A 138 -4.90 20.49 -12.98
N GLY A 139 -5.99 20.80 -12.28
CA GLY A 139 -6.01 21.05 -10.84
C GLY A 139 -7.08 20.22 -10.16
N THR A 140 -6.79 19.68 -8.98
CA THR A 140 -7.77 18.91 -8.19
C THR A 140 -8.39 19.78 -7.11
N VAL A 141 -9.71 19.86 -7.07
CA VAL A 141 -10.44 20.59 -6.03
C VAL A 141 -10.20 19.91 -4.68
N THR A 142 -9.53 20.59 -3.75
CA THR A 142 -9.28 20.04 -2.40
C THR A 142 -10.39 20.41 -1.43
N ARG A 143 -10.91 21.64 -1.53
CA ARG A 143 -11.92 22.13 -0.60
C ARG A 143 -12.69 23.33 -1.12
N TRP A 144 -14.01 23.33 -0.94
CA TRP A 144 -14.84 24.51 -1.16
C TRP A 144 -14.86 25.43 0.06
N LEU A 145 -14.53 26.71 -0.14
CA LEU A 145 -14.58 27.76 0.89
C LEU A 145 -15.97 28.42 0.97
N LYS A 146 -16.76 28.30 -0.10
CA LYS A 146 -18.12 28.83 -0.24
C LYS A 146 -19.11 27.74 -0.61
N LYS A 147 -20.35 27.84 -0.11
CA LYS A 147 -21.43 26.88 -0.39
C LYS A 147 -22.40 27.45 -1.42
N VAL A 148 -23.10 26.56 -2.12
CA VAL A 148 -24.20 26.95 -3.01
C VAL A 148 -25.21 27.80 -2.22
N GLY A 149 -25.48 29.01 -2.72
CA GLY A 149 -26.32 30.02 -2.06
C GLY A 149 -25.56 31.11 -1.30
N ASP A 150 -24.24 31.00 -1.15
CA ASP A 150 -23.43 32.05 -0.49
C ASP A 150 -23.12 33.21 -1.44
N SER A 151 -23.14 34.43 -0.91
CA SER A 151 -22.70 35.64 -1.63
C SER A 151 -21.16 35.74 -1.63
N VAL A 152 -20.61 36.15 -2.77
CA VAL A 152 -19.17 36.26 -3.02
C VAL A 152 -18.86 37.60 -3.68
N ALA A 153 -17.85 38.31 -3.18
CA ALA A 153 -17.33 39.54 -3.78
C ALA A 153 -16.28 39.23 -4.87
N ILE A 154 -15.99 40.20 -5.73
CA ILE A 154 -14.86 40.12 -6.67
C ILE A 154 -13.57 39.90 -5.87
N ASP A 155 -12.71 39.01 -6.36
CA ASP A 155 -11.43 38.61 -5.77
C ASP A 155 -11.52 37.84 -4.43
N GLU A 156 -12.73 37.42 -4.00
CA GLU A 156 -12.90 36.63 -2.78
C GLU A 156 -12.60 35.12 -3.03
N PRO A 157 -11.83 34.43 -2.15
CA PRO A 157 -11.51 33.01 -2.32
C PRO A 157 -12.75 32.10 -2.35
N LEU A 158 -12.87 31.26 -3.38
CA LEU A 158 -14.01 30.36 -3.59
C LEU A 158 -13.69 28.90 -3.27
N VAL A 159 -12.55 28.43 -3.77
CA VAL A 159 -12.16 27.03 -3.79
C VAL A 159 -10.66 26.91 -3.70
N GLU A 160 -10.19 25.94 -2.94
CA GLU A 160 -8.79 25.54 -2.86
C GLU A 160 -8.55 24.41 -3.86
N VAL A 161 -7.48 24.55 -4.65
CA VAL A 161 -7.10 23.59 -5.69
C VAL A 161 -5.65 23.18 -5.49
N SER A 162 -5.42 21.87 -5.49
CA SER A 162 -4.08 21.28 -5.42
C SER A 162 -3.62 20.90 -6.82
N THR A 163 -2.42 21.35 -7.14
CA THR A 163 -1.71 20.98 -8.37
C THR A 163 -0.52 20.09 -8.02
N ASP A 164 0.17 19.57 -9.03
CA ASP A 164 1.40 18.79 -8.84
C ASP A 164 2.52 19.55 -8.11
N LYS A 165 2.44 20.89 -8.03
CA LYS A 165 3.49 21.76 -7.49
C LYS A 165 3.10 22.60 -6.28
N VAL A 166 1.87 23.11 -6.22
CA VAL A 166 1.40 23.99 -5.13
C VAL A 166 -0.11 23.94 -4.95
N ASP A 167 -0.55 24.14 -3.72
CA ASP A 167 -1.96 24.42 -3.39
C ASP A 167 -2.22 25.92 -3.60
N THR A 168 -3.27 26.25 -4.36
CA THR A 168 -3.63 27.64 -4.70
C THR A 168 -5.13 27.87 -4.48
N GLU A 169 -5.46 29.02 -3.91
CA GLU A 169 -6.85 29.47 -3.77
C GLU A 169 -7.31 30.18 -5.05
N ILE A 170 -8.45 29.78 -5.60
CA ILE A 170 -9.05 30.41 -6.77
C ILE A 170 -10.05 31.49 -6.31
N PRO A 171 -9.81 32.77 -6.65
CA PRO A 171 -10.72 33.85 -6.31
C PRO A 171 -11.92 33.96 -7.27
N SER A 172 -12.99 34.63 -6.82
CA SER A 172 -14.17 34.88 -7.64
C SER A 172 -13.92 35.94 -8.72
N PRO A 173 -14.21 35.67 -10.01
CA PRO A 173 -14.05 36.65 -11.08
C PRO A 173 -15.13 37.74 -11.10
N VAL A 174 -16.28 37.50 -10.44
CA VAL A 174 -17.43 38.41 -10.41
C VAL A 174 -18.08 38.45 -9.03
N GLU A 175 -18.77 39.55 -8.70
CA GLU A 175 -19.64 39.62 -7.52
C GLU A 175 -20.97 38.91 -7.81
N GLY A 176 -21.45 38.07 -6.89
CA GLY A 176 -22.71 37.36 -7.07
C GLY A 176 -23.00 36.30 -6.02
N THR A 177 -23.91 35.39 -6.32
CA THR A 177 -24.25 34.22 -5.48
C THR A 177 -23.83 32.93 -6.18
N LEU A 178 -23.22 32.00 -5.45
CA LEU A 178 -22.83 30.69 -5.99
C LEU A 178 -24.09 29.85 -6.29
N ILE A 179 -24.45 29.67 -7.58
CA ILE A 179 -25.68 28.98 -8.01
C ILE A 179 -25.51 27.47 -8.01
N SER A 180 -24.37 26.98 -8.50
CA SER A 180 -24.08 25.56 -8.61
C SER A 180 -22.58 25.31 -8.57
N ILE A 181 -22.19 24.22 -7.93
CA ILE A 181 -20.83 23.66 -8.00
C ILE A 181 -20.86 22.59 -9.07
N THR A 182 -20.02 22.73 -10.09
CA THR A 182 -19.93 21.80 -11.23
C THR A 182 -18.82 20.76 -11.01
N ALA A 183 -17.78 21.13 -10.25
CA ALA A 183 -16.71 20.23 -9.80
C ALA A 183 -16.77 20.03 -8.28
N GLU A 184 -17.04 18.80 -7.84
CA GLU A 184 -17.11 18.47 -6.42
C GLU A 184 -15.72 18.44 -5.76
N GLU A 185 -15.68 18.36 -4.42
CA GLU A 185 -14.42 18.08 -3.72
C GLU A 185 -13.84 16.74 -4.20
N ASP A 186 -12.51 16.71 -4.38
CA ASP A 186 -11.71 15.65 -4.99
C ASP A 186 -11.84 15.47 -6.52
N ASP A 187 -12.59 16.33 -7.23
CA ASP A 187 -12.65 16.28 -8.69
C ASP A 187 -11.43 16.93 -9.34
N THR A 188 -10.85 16.26 -10.34
CA THR A 188 -9.75 16.78 -11.16
C THR A 188 -10.34 17.50 -12.37
N VAL A 189 -10.02 18.78 -12.50
CA VAL A 189 -10.56 19.66 -13.54
C VAL A 189 -9.41 20.19 -14.40
N PRO A 190 -9.47 20.04 -15.74
CA PRO A 190 -8.45 20.60 -16.62
C PRO A 190 -8.46 22.12 -16.58
N VAL A 191 -7.35 22.76 -16.95
CA VAL A 191 -7.31 24.21 -17.15
C VAL A 191 -8.41 24.62 -18.14
N GLY A 192 -9.17 25.67 -17.81
CA GLY A 192 -10.35 26.09 -18.56
C GLY A 192 -11.63 25.30 -18.28
N GLY A 193 -11.59 24.24 -17.47
CA GLY A 193 -12.76 23.48 -17.03
C GLY A 193 -13.64 24.25 -16.05
N GLU A 194 -14.95 24.00 -16.08
CA GLU A 194 -15.93 24.72 -15.25
C GLU A 194 -15.94 24.21 -13.81
N LEU A 195 -15.64 25.10 -12.85
CA LEU A 195 -15.65 24.81 -11.41
C LEU A 195 -17.04 25.03 -10.80
N ALA A 196 -17.66 26.16 -11.11
CA ALA A 196 -18.96 26.56 -10.59
C ALA A 196 -19.61 27.66 -11.43
N LYS A 197 -20.87 27.98 -11.13
CA LYS A 197 -21.60 29.10 -11.75
C LYS A 197 -22.01 30.12 -10.71
N ILE A 198 -21.76 31.40 -11.00
CA ILE A 198 -22.14 32.55 -10.16
C ILE A 198 -23.23 33.35 -10.87
N GLY A 199 -24.29 33.70 -10.16
CA GLY A 199 -25.41 34.49 -10.69
C GLY A 199 -25.61 35.82 -9.97
N GLU A 200 -26.38 36.70 -10.61
CA GLU A 200 -26.81 37.96 -10.00
C GLU A 200 -27.65 37.71 -8.72
N ALA A 201 -27.55 38.66 -7.78
CA ALA A 201 -28.24 38.61 -6.50
C ALA A 201 -29.76 38.45 -6.67
N GLY A 202 -30.27 37.23 -6.43
CA GLY A 202 -31.68 36.88 -6.59
C GLY A 202 -31.97 35.71 -7.54
N ALA A 203 -30.96 35.13 -8.20
CA ALA A 203 -31.11 33.89 -8.96
C ALA A 203 -31.30 32.69 -8.02
N ALA A 204 -32.44 32.01 -8.12
CA ALA A 204 -32.73 30.83 -7.30
C ALA A 204 -31.86 29.62 -7.73
N PRO A 205 -31.40 28.77 -6.79
CA PRO A 205 -30.65 27.55 -7.11
C PRO A 205 -31.46 26.65 -8.04
N GLN A 206 -30.87 26.24 -9.17
CA GLN A 206 -31.49 25.28 -10.07
C GLN A 206 -31.34 23.87 -9.47
N ALA A 207 -32.45 23.26 -9.07
CA ALA A 207 -32.46 21.91 -8.54
C ALA A 207 -32.05 20.90 -9.63
N ALA A 208 -31.09 20.02 -9.29
CA ALA A 208 -30.70 18.89 -10.13
C ALA A 208 -31.90 17.97 -10.41
N PRO A 209 -32.05 17.43 -11.64
CA PRO A 209 -33.13 16.50 -11.95
C PRO A 209 -32.93 15.17 -11.22
N GLU A 210 -33.97 14.71 -10.50
CA GLU A 210 -34.01 13.38 -9.88
C GLU A 210 -33.89 12.28 -10.95
N PRO A 211 -33.06 11.24 -10.73
CA PRO A 211 -33.00 10.10 -11.63
C PRO A 211 -34.32 9.31 -11.58
N LYS A 212 -34.96 9.21 -12.74
CA LYS A 212 -36.15 8.39 -12.99
C LYS A 212 -35.78 6.90 -12.81
N PRO A 213 -36.58 6.09 -12.10
CA PRO A 213 -36.26 4.69 -11.85
C PRO A 213 -36.32 3.87 -13.15
N GLU A 214 -35.23 3.16 -13.45
CA GLU A 214 -35.18 2.19 -14.54
C GLU A 214 -36.03 0.95 -14.23
N PRO A 215 -36.70 0.37 -15.24
CA PRO A 215 -37.52 -0.82 -15.07
C PRO A 215 -36.68 -2.09 -14.89
N LYS A 216 -37.08 -2.87 -13.89
CA LYS A 216 -36.54 -4.20 -13.55
C LYS A 216 -36.68 -5.18 -14.73
N PRO A 217 -35.61 -5.88 -15.16
CA PRO A 217 -35.72 -6.95 -16.14
C PRO A 217 -36.42 -8.17 -15.53
N GLU A 218 -37.42 -8.70 -16.23
CA GLU A 218 -38.03 -10.00 -15.93
C GLU A 218 -37.06 -11.16 -16.25
N PRO A 219 -37.13 -12.28 -15.50
CA PRO A 219 -36.20 -13.39 -15.63
C PRO A 219 -36.51 -14.25 -16.87
N LYS A 220 -35.46 -14.55 -17.66
CA LYS A 220 -35.49 -15.51 -18.77
C LYS A 220 -35.41 -16.96 -18.24
N PRO A 221 -36.05 -17.95 -18.88
CA PRO A 221 -36.26 -19.29 -18.31
C PRO A 221 -35.00 -20.15 -18.23
N GLU A 222 -34.88 -20.93 -17.16
CA GLU A 222 -33.83 -21.93 -16.94
C GLU A 222 -33.88 -23.08 -17.98
N PRO A 223 -32.72 -23.56 -18.47
CA PRO A 223 -32.64 -24.82 -19.19
C PRO A 223 -32.63 -26.01 -18.22
N LYS A 224 -33.35 -27.05 -18.65
CA LYS A 224 -33.59 -28.36 -18.03
C LYS A 224 -32.29 -29.09 -17.63
N PRO A 225 -32.22 -29.77 -16.46
CA PRO A 225 -31.02 -30.48 -16.02
C PRO A 225 -30.83 -31.83 -16.74
N GLU A 226 -29.62 -32.09 -17.21
CA GLU A 226 -29.13 -33.41 -17.63
C GLU A 226 -28.83 -34.33 -16.43
N PRO A 227 -28.95 -35.67 -16.59
CA PRO A 227 -28.86 -36.61 -15.48
C PRO A 227 -27.40 -36.86 -15.03
N LYS A 228 -27.18 -36.73 -13.72
CA LYS A 228 -25.91 -37.04 -13.04
C LYS A 228 -25.70 -38.56 -12.96
N PRO A 229 -24.47 -39.09 -13.19
CA PRO A 229 -24.16 -40.51 -13.02
C PRO A 229 -24.14 -40.92 -11.54
N GLU A 230 -24.63 -42.13 -11.25
CA GLU A 230 -24.62 -42.76 -9.92
C GLU A 230 -23.19 -42.97 -9.37
N PRO A 231 -22.94 -42.65 -8.09
CA PRO A 231 -21.70 -43.04 -7.42
C PRO A 231 -21.78 -44.49 -6.94
N LYS A 232 -20.79 -45.29 -7.34
CA LYS A 232 -20.50 -46.64 -6.81
C LYS A 232 -20.26 -46.58 -5.30
N ALA A 233 -20.88 -47.53 -4.59
CA ALA A 233 -20.69 -47.78 -3.16
C ALA A 233 -19.28 -48.33 -2.86
N GLN A 234 -18.64 -47.74 -1.84
CA GLN A 234 -17.53 -48.34 -1.09
C GLN A 234 -17.82 -48.24 0.42
N PRO A 235 -17.26 -49.15 1.25
CA PRO A 235 -17.88 -49.60 2.49
C PRO A 235 -17.65 -48.67 3.69
N ALA A 236 -18.58 -48.74 4.64
CA ALA A 236 -18.60 -48.00 5.90
C ALA A 236 -17.38 -48.28 6.79
N PRO A 237 -16.79 -47.25 7.44
CA PRO A 237 -15.87 -47.44 8.55
C PRO A 237 -16.62 -47.76 9.85
N GLU A 238 -16.14 -48.79 10.56
CA GLU A 238 -16.61 -49.25 11.87
C GLU A 238 -16.46 -48.18 12.96
N PRO A 239 -17.34 -48.19 13.99
CA PRO A 239 -17.28 -47.25 15.11
C PRO A 239 -16.15 -47.61 16.07
N LYS A 240 -15.23 -46.66 16.30
CA LYS A 240 -14.18 -46.76 17.33
C LYS A 240 -14.76 -46.34 18.70
N PRO A 241 -14.50 -47.10 19.78
CA PRO A 241 -15.21 -46.96 21.06
C PRO A 241 -14.77 -45.77 21.91
N GLU A 242 -15.72 -45.29 22.72
CA GLU A 242 -15.57 -44.26 23.76
C GLU A 242 -14.50 -44.61 24.81
N PRO A 243 -13.75 -43.63 25.36
CA PRO A 243 -12.95 -43.85 26.55
C PRO A 243 -13.82 -43.73 27.81
N LYS A 244 -13.92 -44.84 28.54
CA LYS A 244 -14.47 -44.94 29.90
C LYS A 244 -13.52 -44.24 30.90
N PRO A 245 -14.03 -43.57 31.94
CA PRO A 245 -13.21 -42.97 33.00
C PRO A 245 -12.75 -44.03 34.00
N GLU A 246 -11.47 -43.98 34.38
CA GLU A 246 -10.87 -44.77 35.47
C GLU A 246 -10.05 -43.85 36.41
N PRO A 247 -9.73 -44.27 37.65
CA PRO A 247 -10.16 -43.57 38.85
C PRO A 247 -9.06 -42.75 39.53
N ALA A 248 -9.50 -41.93 40.47
CA ALA A 248 -8.69 -41.09 41.35
C ALA A 248 -7.51 -41.82 42.02
N ALA A 249 -6.32 -41.22 41.89
CA ALA A 249 -5.17 -41.54 42.72
C ALA A 249 -5.24 -40.78 44.05
N ALA A 250 -5.11 -41.52 45.14
CA ALA A 250 -4.95 -41.01 46.51
C ALA A 250 -3.57 -40.34 46.72
N PRO A 251 -3.43 -39.41 47.68
CA PRO A 251 -2.21 -38.64 47.88
C PRO A 251 -1.11 -39.44 48.59
N ALA A 252 0.14 -39.26 48.16
CA ALA A 252 1.33 -39.73 48.85
C ALA A 252 1.81 -38.71 49.92
N PRO A 253 2.40 -39.15 51.03
CA PRO A 253 2.62 -38.35 52.23
C PRO A 253 3.84 -37.41 52.15
N ALA A 254 3.77 -36.34 52.96
CA ALA A 254 4.79 -35.33 53.17
C ALA A 254 6.10 -35.92 53.72
N ALA A 255 7.22 -35.48 53.15
CA ALA A 255 8.55 -35.66 53.71
C ALA A 255 8.76 -34.68 54.88
N ALA A 256 9.14 -35.24 56.03
CA ALA A 256 9.54 -34.52 57.22
C ALA A 256 10.94 -33.91 57.02
N GLU A 257 11.09 -32.63 57.40
CA GLU A 257 12.40 -32.00 57.59
C GLU A 257 13.05 -32.54 58.87
N GLU A 258 14.31 -32.94 58.76
CA GLU A 258 15.14 -33.38 59.88
C GLU A 258 15.47 -32.23 60.83
N SER A 259 15.08 -32.42 62.07
CA SER A 259 15.52 -31.68 63.25
C SER A 259 16.99 -31.99 63.58
N GLY A 260 17.86 -30.99 63.41
CA GLY A 260 19.18 -30.95 64.05
C GLY A 260 19.13 -30.14 65.33
N SER A 261 18.95 -30.82 66.47
CA SER A 261 19.09 -30.22 67.80
C SER A 261 20.58 -30.08 68.16
N ALA A 262 21.04 -28.83 68.30
CA ALA A 262 22.23 -28.50 69.08
C ALA A 262 21.86 -27.36 70.05
N ASP A 263 21.88 -27.70 71.33
CA ASP A 263 21.66 -26.82 72.48
C ASP A 263 22.65 -25.65 72.44
N GLY A 264 22.16 -24.43 72.22
CA GLY A 264 22.99 -23.28 71.90
C GLY A 264 22.25 -21.97 72.06
N SER A 265 21.87 -21.64 73.30
CA SER A 265 21.43 -20.27 73.61
C SER A 265 22.50 -19.28 73.13
N PRO A 266 22.21 -18.36 72.20
CA PRO A 266 23.22 -17.50 71.60
C PRO A 266 23.92 -16.69 72.70
N TYR A 267 25.26 -16.61 72.64
CA TYR A 267 26.04 -15.87 73.65
C TYR A 267 25.75 -14.37 73.52
N VAL A 268 24.93 -13.83 74.44
CA VAL A 268 24.46 -12.44 74.43
C VAL A 268 25.07 -11.65 75.58
N THR A 269 25.55 -10.43 75.31
CA THR A 269 26.09 -9.54 76.35
C THR A 269 24.96 -8.98 77.25
N PRO A 270 25.22 -8.64 78.53
CA PRO A 270 24.20 -8.16 79.47
C PRO A 270 23.42 -6.94 78.98
N LEU A 271 24.07 -6.06 78.21
CA LEU A 271 23.45 -4.87 77.61
C LEU A 271 22.40 -5.23 76.56
N VAL A 272 22.66 -6.24 75.72
CA VAL A 272 21.73 -6.68 74.67
C VAL A 272 20.56 -7.46 75.29
N ARG A 273 20.80 -8.21 76.38
CA ARG A 273 19.72 -8.85 77.17
C ARG A 273 18.79 -7.83 77.81
N LYS A 274 19.35 -6.75 78.38
CA LYS A 274 18.56 -5.65 78.95
C LYS A 274 17.74 -4.92 77.88
N LEU A 275 18.36 -4.59 76.74
CA LEU A 275 17.69 -3.92 75.63
C LEU A 275 16.56 -4.76 75.01
N ALA A 276 16.75 -6.08 74.91
CA ALA A 276 15.73 -7.00 74.41
C ALA A 276 14.55 -7.14 75.38
N ALA A 277 14.81 -7.20 76.69
CA ALA A 277 13.76 -7.19 77.70
C ALA A 277 12.95 -5.88 77.69
N GLU A 278 13.61 -4.73 77.56
CA GLU A 278 12.95 -3.41 77.49
C GLU A 278 12.07 -3.24 76.24
N ASN A 279 12.44 -3.87 75.12
CA ASN A 279 11.66 -3.83 73.87
C ASN A 279 10.75 -5.05 73.67
N GLY A 280 10.70 -5.97 74.64
CA GLY A 280 9.88 -7.19 74.59
C GLY A 280 10.24 -8.12 73.43
N ILE A 281 11.53 -8.30 73.13
CA ILE A 281 12.04 -9.08 72.00
C ILE A 281 12.66 -10.36 72.51
N ASP A 282 12.24 -11.49 71.93
CA ASP A 282 12.85 -12.79 72.21
C ASP A 282 14.13 -12.96 71.39
N LEU A 283 15.26 -13.02 72.10
CA LEU A 283 16.59 -13.16 71.51
C LEU A 283 16.79 -14.49 70.77
N ALA A 284 16.00 -15.52 71.06
CA ALA A 284 16.05 -16.78 70.31
C ALA A 284 15.52 -16.63 68.88
N THR A 285 14.72 -15.60 68.62
CA THR A 285 14.10 -15.32 67.31
C THR A 285 14.89 -14.32 66.47
N VAL A 286 15.92 -13.69 67.05
CA VAL A 286 16.72 -12.65 66.39
C VAL A 286 18.01 -13.26 65.85
N LYS A 287 18.17 -13.24 64.52
CA LYS A 287 19.41 -13.67 63.86
C LYS A 287 20.50 -12.62 64.06
N GLY A 288 21.56 -12.98 64.78
CA GLY A 288 22.66 -12.08 65.09
C GLY A 288 23.58 -11.83 63.89
N THR A 289 23.97 -10.57 63.67
CA THR A 289 24.86 -10.17 62.56
C THR A 289 26.32 -10.03 62.99
N GLY A 290 26.63 -10.21 64.28
CA GLY A 290 28.00 -10.16 64.79
C GLY A 290 28.83 -11.38 64.43
N VAL A 291 30.16 -11.20 64.42
CA VAL A 291 31.15 -12.27 64.17
C VAL A 291 30.82 -13.50 65.03
N GLY A 292 30.65 -14.65 64.39
CA GLY A 292 30.24 -15.90 65.03
C GLY A 292 28.74 -16.02 65.35
N GLY A 293 27.86 -15.26 64.68
CA GLY A 293 26.40 -15.32 64.87
C GLY A 293 25.89 -14.58 66.11
N ARG A 294 26.71 -13.68 66.68
CA ARG A 294 26.38 -12.96 67.92
C ARG A 294 25.34 -11.87 67.67
N VAL A 295 24.30 -11.83 68.50
CA VAL A 295 23.28 -10.76 68.47
C VAL A 295 23.86 -9.46 69.02
N ARG A 296 23.81 -8.40 68.20
CA ARG A 296 24.28 -7.03 68.54
C ARG A 296 23.11 -6.13 68.92
N LYS A 297 23.44 -4.95 69.47
CA LYS A 297 22.46 -3.90 69.80
C LYS A 297 21.58 -3.54 68.60
N GLN A 298 22.17 -3.46 67.41
CA GLN A 298 21.47 -3.10 66.16
C GLN A 298 20.41 -4.15 65.77
N ASP A 299 20.70 -5.43 65.97
CA ASP A 299 19.79 -6.53 65.61
C ASP A 299 18.52 -6.51 66.49
N VAL A 300 18.67 -6.18 67.78
CA VAL A 300 17.54 -6.03 68.71
C VAL A 300 16.73 -4.78 68.39
N LEU A 301 17.36 -3.67 68.01
CA LEU A 301 16.62 -2.47 67.62
C LEU A 301 15.86 -2.67 66.31
N ALA A 302 16.45 -3.35 65.32
CA ALA A 302 15.78 -3.69 64.06
C ALA A 302 14.58 -4.63 64.30
N ALA A 303 14.72 -5.63 65.17
CA ALA A 303 13.61 -6.48 65.56
C ALA A 303 12.52 -5.72 66.34
N ALA A 304 12.88 -4.68 67.10
CA ALA A 304 11.93 -3.81 67.80
C ALA A 304 11.08 -2.99 66.83
N GLU A 305 11.72 -2.44 65.79
CA GLU A 305 11.04 -1.69 64.75
C GLU A 305 10.14 -2.58 63.90
N ALA A 306 10.61 -3.77 63.54
CA ALA A 306 9.79 -4.76 62.83
C ALA A 306 8.54 -5.18 63.61
N LYS A 307 8.63 -5.24 64.95
CA LYS A 307 7.48 -5.54 65.83
C LYS A 307 6.47 -4.38 65.93
N LYS A 308 6.86 -3.15 65.60
CA LYS A 308 5.97 -1.97 65.58
C LYS A 308 5.25 -1.78 64.24
N ALA A 309 5.68 -2.46 63.18
CA ALA A 309 4.97 -2.46 61.91
C ALA A 309 3.68 -3.28 62.01
N PRO A 310 2.53 -2.84 61.43
CA PRO A 310 1.32 -3.64 61.37
C PRO A 310 1.60 -5.00 60.73
N PRO A 311 0.97 -6.11 61.19
CA PRO A 311 1.22 -7.42 60.61
C PRO A 311 0.85 -7.40 59.13
N ALA A 312 1.83 -7.65 58.25
CA ALA A 312 1.52 -8.03 56.88
C ALA A 312 0.78 -9.38 56.93
N ALA A 313 -0.40 -9.43 56.33
CA ALA A 313 -1.18 -10.65 56.24
C ALA A 313 -0.33 -11.78 55.61
N PRO A 314 -0.36 -13.01 56.13
CA PRO A 314 0.38 -14.12 55.55
C PRO A 314 -0.06 -14.31 54.10
N ALA A 315 0.88 -14.16 53.17
CA ALA A 315 0.66 -14.49 51.77
C ALA A 315 0.35 -15.98 51.69
N ALA A 316 -0.91 -16.32 51.40
CA ALA A 316 -1.29 -17.66 51.03
C ALA A 316 -0.45 -18.10 49.83
N ALA A 317 0.12 -19.31 49.91
CA ALA A 317 0.80 -19.94 48.79
C ALA A 317 -0.16 -19.95 47.57
N ALA A 318 0.22 -19.22 46.52
CA ALA A 318 -0.58 -19.12 45.32
C ALA A 318 -0.63 -20.48 44.62
N ALA A 319 -1.82 -21.10 44.63
CA ALA A 319 -2.17 -22.11 43.64
C ALA A 319 -2.01 -21.52 42.22
N PRO A 320 -1.73 -22.35 41.19
CA PRO A 320 -1.59 -21.86 39.82
C PRO A 320 -2.82 -21.03 39.45
N ALA A 321 -2.62 -19.75 39.16
CA ALA A 321 -3.70 -18.86 38.77
C ALA A 321 -4.33 -19.42 37.49
N ALA A 322 -5.62 -19.76 37.55
CA ALA A 322 -6.42 -19.93 36.35
C ALA A 322 -6.29 -18.66 35.50
N PRO A 323 -6.20 -18.77 34.15
CA PRO A 323 -6.08 -17.60 33.30
C PRO A 323 -7.24 -16.66 33.59
N ALA A 324 -6.91 -15.41 33.91
CA ALA A 324 -7.91 -14.37 34.12
C ALA A 324 -8.82 -14.30 32.88
N PRO A 325 -10.14 -14.09 33.04
CA PRO A 325 -11.04 -13.88 31.91
C PRO A 325 -10.47 -12.75 31.07
N ALA A 326 -10.26 -12.99 29.76
CA ALA A 326 -9.85 -11.96 28.84
C ALA A 326 -10.81 -10.77 28.98
N ALA A 327 -10.27 -9.60 29.33
CA ALA A 327 -11.04 -8.37 29.35
C ALA A 327 -11.76 -8.24 28.01
N ALA A 328 -13.08 -8.01 28.05
CA ALA A 328 -13.88 -7.83 26.84
C ALA A 328 -13.20 -6.81 25.94
N SER A 329 -12.92 -7.20 24.70
CA SER A 329 -12.26 -6.33 23.73
C SER A 329 -13.11 -5.08 23.51
N ALA A 330 -12.48 -3.91 23.61
CA ALA A 330 -13.13 -2.65 23.25
C ALA A 330 -13.68 -2.74 21.81
N PRO A 331 -14.84 -2.15 21.52
CA PRO A 331 -15.36 -2.10 20.15
C PRO A 331 -14.33 -1.49 19.20
N SER A 332 -14.15 -2.10 18.02
CA SER A 332 -13.27 -1.54 16.99
C SER A 332 -13.65 -0.08 16.68
N PRO A 333 -12.69 0.83 16.48
CA PRO A 333 -12.96 2.20 16.05
C PRO A 333 -13.82 2.26 14.78
N LEU A 334 -13.73 1.25 13.92
CA LEU A 334 -14.48 1.13 12.67
C LEU A 334 -15.87 0.50 12.84
N ALA A 335 -16.29 0.16 14.06
CA ALA A 335 -17.57 -0.49 14.32
C ALA A 335 -18.78 0.30 13.79
N HIS A 336 -18.66 1.63 13.74
CA HIS A 336 -19.68 2.57 13.25
C HIS A 336 -19.90 2.50 11.73
N LEU A 337 -18.97 1.92 10.96
CA LEU A 337 -19.06 1.81 9.51
C LEU A 337 -19.95 0.65 9.03
N ARG A 338 -20.36 -0.27 9.91
CA ARG A 338 -21.16 -1.45 9.54
C ARG A 338 -22.49 -1.03 8.91
N GLY A 339 -22.74 -1.51 7.68
CA GLY A 339 -23.96 -1.21 6.93
C GLY A 339 -23.97 0.14 6.22
N THR A 340 -22.83 0.83 6.16
CA THR A 340 -22.69 2.11 5.45
C THR A 340 -21.92 1.95 4.14
N THR A 341 -22.17 2.84 3.19
CA THR A 341 -21.38 3.00 1.96
C THR A 341 -20.76 4.38 1.98
N GLN A 342 -19.46 4.48 1.68
CA GLN A 342 -18.72 5.74 1.66
C GLN A 342 -17.82 5.78 0.42
N LYS A 343 -17.58 6.98 -0.12
CA LYS A 343 -16.57 7.20 -1.18
C LYS A 343 -15.19 6.85 -0.61
N ALA A 344 -14.39 6.12 -1.37
CA ALA A 344 -13.01 5.83 -0.95
C ALA A 344 -12.19 7.13 -1.01
N ASN A 345 -11.39 7.41 0.02
CA ASN A 345 -10.48 8.56 -0.01
C ASN A 345 -9.40 8.40 -1.11
N ARG A 346 -8.73 9.49 -1.47
CA ARG A 346 -7.73 9.52 -2.55
C ARG A 346 -6.60 8.51 -2.35
N ILE A 347 -6.04 8.40 -1.14
CA ILE A 347 -4.97 7.46 -0.81
C ILE A 347 -5.42 6.01 -1.07
N ARG A 348 -6.65 5.65 -0.70
CA ARG A 348 -7.20 4.31 -0.92
C ARG A 348 -7.44 4.03 -2.40
N GLN A 349 -7.92 5.02 -3.17
CA GLN A 349 -8.10 4.89 -4.61
C GLN A 349 -6.76 4.67 -5.33
N ILE A 350 -5.73 5.46 -5.00
CA ILE A 350 -4.37 5.31 -5.55
C ILE A 350 -3.81 3.94 -5.19
N THR A 351 -3.93 3.52 -3.92
CA THR A 351 -3.48 2.20 -3.47
C THR A 351 -4.13 1.09 -4.30
N ALA A 352 -5.46 1.13 -4.47
CA ALA A 352 -6.20 0.12 -5.22
C ALA A 352 -5.77 0.05 -6.70
N LYS A 353 -5.51 1.19 -7.33
CA LYS A 353 -4.98 1.26 -8.70
C LYS A 353 -3.58 0.67 -8.77
N LYS A 354 -2.65 1.16 -7.93
CA LYS A 354 -1.23 0.78 -7.97
C LYS A 354 -0.96 -0.67 -7.60
N THR A 355 -1.65 -1.21 -6.58
CA THR A 355 -1.48 -2.63 -6.22
C THR A 355 -2.01 -3.56 -7.31
N ARG A 356 -3.09 -3.18 -8.00
CA ARG A 356 -3.61 -3.95 -9.12
C ARG A 356 -2.67 -3.89 -10.33
N GLU A 357 -2.19 -2.69 -10.68
CA GLU A 357 -1.18 -2.51 -11.73
C GLU A 357 0.05 -3.38 -11.47
N SER A 358 0.58 -3.36 -10.23
CA SER A 358 1.72 -4.19 -9.80
C SER A 358 1.46 -5.68 -10.06
N LEU A 359 0.32 -6.22 -9.61
CA LEU A 359 -0.02 -7.63 -9.80
C LEU A 359 -0.21 -8.03 -11.27
N GLN A 360 -0.67 -7.11 -12.11
CA GLN A 360 -0.90 -7.37 -13.54
C GLN A 360 0.39 -7.29 -14.36
N THR A 361 1.35 -6.48 -13.92
CA THR A 361 2.56 -6.14 -14.70
C THR A 361 3.82 -6.86 -14.23
N THR A 362 3.82 -7.52 -13.08
CA THR A 362 5.02 -8.19 -12.53
C THR A 362 4.77 -9.69 -12.31
N ALA A 363 5.83 -10.50 -12.43
CA ALA A 363 5.75 -11.95 -12.19
C ALA A 363 6.07 -12.25 -10.71
N GLN A 364 5.18 -11.86 -9.79
CA GLN A 364 5.48 -11.92 -8.36
C GLN A 364 5.57 -13.37 -7.84
N LEU A 365 6.67 -13.68 -7.14
CA LEU A 365 6.82 -14.89 -6.34
C LEU A 365 7.28 -14.51 -4.93
N THR A 366 6.79 -15.25 -3.92
CA THR A 366 7.21 -15.05 -2.52
C THR A 366 7.99 -16.24 -2.01
N GLN A 367 9.18 -15.99 -1.47
CA GLN A 367 9.97 -16.98 -0.74
C GLN A 367 10.11 -16.56 0.71
N THR A 368 9.92 -17.49 1.64
CA THR A 368 9.96 -17.21 3.08
C THR A 368 11.11 -17.94 3.75
N HIS A 369 11.91 -17.23 4.55
CA HIS A 369 12.91 -17.83 5.42
C HIS A 369 12.53 -17.65 6.89
N GLU A 370 12.81 -18.68 7.69
CA GLU A 370 12.75 -18.60 9.15
C GLU A 370 14.09 -18.07 9.68
N VAL A 371 14.06 -17.17 10.66
CA VAL A 371 15.25 -16.54 11.27
C VAL A 371 15.17 -16.62 12.80
N ASP A 372 16.24 -17.08 13.44
CA ASP A 372 16.40 -17.04 14.89
C ASP A 372 16.87 -15.65 15.37
N MET A 373 15.92 -14.88 15.91
CA MET A 373 16.14 -13.54 16.46
C MET A 373 16.60 -13.56 17.92
N THR A 374 16.88 -14.73 18.53
CA THR A 374 17.16 -14.83 19.98
C THR A 374 18.30 -13.93 20.43
N LYS A 375 19.40 -13.84 19.66
CA LYS A 375 20.52 -12.96 19.99
C LYS A 375 20.14 -11.48 19.90
N ILE A 376 19.44 -11.08 18.84
CA ILE A 376 18.93 -9.71 18.68
C ILE A 376 17.98 -9.33 19.82
N VAL A 377 17.10 -10.24 20.23
CA VAL A 377 16.20 -10.04 21.39
C VAL A 377 17.00 -9.81 22.67
N ALA A 378 18.03 -10.61 22.93
CA ALA A 378 18.90 -10.43 24.09
C ALA A 378 19.69 -9.11 24.05
N LEU A 379 20.26 -8.77 22.90
CA LEU A 379 21.02 -7.52 22.70
C LEU A 379 20.14 -6.30 22.89
N ARG A 380 18.96 -6.29 22.27
CA ARG A 380 17.98 -5.21 22.47
C ARG A 380 17.61 -5.07 23.93
N ALA A 381 17.36 -6.18 24.65
CA ALA A 381 17.03 -6.12 26.07
C ALA A 381 18.15 -5.50 26.91
N LYS A 382 19.42 -5.77 26.56
CA LYS A 382 20.61 -5.20 27.22
C LYS A 382 20.82 -3.72 26.90
N ALA A 383 20.61 -3.30 25.65
CA ALA A 383 20.96 -1.95 25.16
C ALA A 383 19.81 -0.94 25.15
N LYS A 384 18.53 -1.35 25.21
CA LYS A 384 17.39 -0.47 24.92
C LYS A 384 17.36 0.84 25.72
N SER A 385 17.74 0.81 27.00
CA SER A 385 17.68 1.99 27.85
C SER A 385 18.78 2.98 27.50
N SER A 386 20.04 2.54 27.45
CA SER A 386 21.17 3.39 27.08
C SER A 386 21.08 3.89 25.64
N PHE A 387 20.51 3.09 24.74
CA PHE A 387 20.25 3.50 23.36
C PHE A 387 19.22 4.63 23.31
N ALA A 388 18.10 4.51 24.03
CA ALA A 388 17.09 5.56 24.08
C ALA A 388 17.63 6.86 24.68
N GLU A 389 18.46 6.78 25.72
CA GLU A 389 19.14 7.94 26.30
C GLU A 389 20.09 8.63 25.31
N ARG A 390 20.81 7.86 24.49
CA ARG A 390 21.80 8.39 23.54
C ARG A 390 21.19 8.91 22.24
N GLU A 391 20.26 8.16 21.65
CA GLU A 391 19.71 8.43 20.32
C GLU A 391 18.38 9.20 20.38
N GLY A 392 17.75 9.32 21.55
CA GLY A 392 16.45 9.98 21.71
C GLY A 392 15.26 9.18 21.15
N VAL A 393 15.48 7.96 20.66
CA VAL A 393 14.45 7.07 20.09
C VAL A 393 14.57 5.66 20.66
N ASN A 394 13.44 4.96 20.74
CA ASN A 394 13.43 3.59 21.25
C ASN A 394 14.13 2.63 20.30
N LEU A 395 14.99 1.76 20.84
CA LEU A 395 15.55 0.65 20.07
C LEU A 395 14.45 -0.37 19.76
N THR A 396 14.09 -0.52 18.49
CA THR A 396 13.15 -1.56 18.00
C THR A 396 13.93 -2.64 17.23
N TYR A 397 13.23 -3.67 16.73
CA TYR A 397 13.88 -4.71 15.91
C TYR A 397 14.12 -4.27 14.46
N LEU A 398 13.33 -3.32 13.97
CA LEU A 398 13.33 -2.91 12.56
C LEU A 398 14.68 -2.31 12.10
N PRO A 399 15.41 -1.49 12.89
CA PRO A 399 16.75 -1.03 12.51
C PRO A 399 17.77 -2.15 12.30
N PHE A 400 17.71 -3.23 13.07
CA PHE A 400 18.59 -4.40 12.87
C PHE A 400 18.27 -5.09 11.54
N ILE A 401 16.98 -5.25 11.22
CA ILE A 401 16.52 -5.85 9.96
C ILE A 401 16.91 -4.95 8.79
N ALA A 402 16.65 -3.63 8.88
CA ALA A 402 17.02 -2.66 7.87
C ALA A 402 18.54 -2.67 7.60
N ARG A 403 19.36 -2.71 8.65
CA ARG A 403 20.82 -2.81 8.51
C ARG A 403 21.24 -4.11 7.81
N ALA A 404 20.64 -5.24 8.18
CA ALA A 404 20.92 -6.53 7.53
C ALA A 404 20.46 -6.56 6.07
N VAL A 405 19.33 -5.90 5.74
CA VAL A 405 18.83 -5.72 4.38
C VAL A 405 19.80 -4.87 3.57
N ILE A 406 20.27 -3.73 4.08
CA ILE A 406 21.25 -2.88 3.41
C ILE A 406 22.54 -3.65 3.10
N ASP A 407 23.10 -4.34 4.10
CA ASP A 407 24.31 -5.13 3.93
C ASP A 407 24.09 -6.23 2.86
N ALA A 408 22.88 -6.79 2.75
CA ALA A 408 22.52 -7.78 1.74
C ALA A 408 22.29 -7.15 0.34
N LEU A 409 21.65 -5.99 0.23
CA LEU A 409 21.42 -5.31 -1.04
C LEU A 409 22.75 -4.98 -1.73
N LYS A 410 23.75 -4.51 -0.96
CA LYS A 410 25.12 -4.29 -1.44
C LYS A 410 25.80 -5.56 -1.96
N ALA A 411 25.47 -6.71 -1.39
CA ALA A 411 26.04 -8.00 -1.79
C ALA A 411 25.28 -8.66 -2.96
N HIS A 412 24.03 -8.28 -3.18
CA HIS A 412 23.12 -8.86 -4.19
C HIS A 412 22.47 -7.73 -5.00
N PRO A 413 23.23 -7.06 -5.89
CA PRO A 413 22.78 -5.84 -6.58
C PRO A 413 21.58 -6.08 -7.50
N ASN A 414 21.36 -7.31 -7.98
CA ASN A 414 20.16 -7.67 -8.74
C ASN A 414 18.86 -7.59 -7.94
N ILE A 415 18.92 -7.63 -6.60
CA ILE A 415 17.76 -7.38 -5.73
C ILE A 415 17.49 -5.88 -5.60
N ASN A 416 18.55 -5.05 -5.63
CA ASN A 416 18.47 -3.59 -5.64
C ASN A 416 18.47 -3.06 -7.08
N ALA A 417 17.51 -3.53 -7.89
CA ALA A 417 17.42 -3.20 -9.30
C ALA A 417 15.95 -3.08 -9.74
N SER A 418 15.74 -2.59 -10.96
CA SER A 418 14.45 -2.59 -11.64
C SER A 418 14.57 -3.13 -13.06
N TYR A 419 13.52 -3.81 -13.53
CA TYR A 419 13.40 -4.24 -14.91
C TYR A 419 12.36 -3.39 -15.63
N ASN A 420 12.76 -2.77 -16.74
CA ASN A 420 11.86 -2.08 -17.65
C ASN A 420 11.55 -3.03 -18.82
N GLU A 421 10.29 -3.44 -18.95
CA GLU A 421 9.87 -4.38 -19.99
C GLU A 421 9.85 -3.75 -21.39
N ASP A 422 9.53 -2.45 -21.47
CA ASP A 422 9.44 -1.72 -22.74
C ASP A 422 10.83 -1.53 -23.35
N THR A 423 11.79 -1.04 -22.54
CA THR A 423 13.18 -0.85 -23.00
C THR A 423 14.01 -2.14 -22.95
N LYS A 424 13.51 -3.18 -22.26
CA LYS A 424 14.21 -4.44 -21.99
C LYS A 424 15.52 -4.25 -21.21
N GLU A 425 15.61 -3.18 -20.42
CA GLU A 425 16.79 -2.83 -19.66
C GLU A 425 16.64 -3.17 -18.18
N ILE A 426 17.77 -3.51 -17.56
CA ILE A 426 17.88 -3.66 -16.11
C ILE A 426 18.65 -2.46 -15.58
N THR A 427 18.04 -1.71 -14.67
CA THR A 427 18.71 -0.64 -13.93
C THR A 427 19.14 -1.17 -12.58
N TYR A 428 20.44 -1.18 -12.32
CA TYR A 428 21.02 -1.49 -11.00
C TYR A 428 21.27 -0.19 -10.26
N TYR A 429 20.69 -0.04 -9.06
CA TYR A 429 20.83 1.18 -8.28
C TYR A 429 22.18 1.21 -7.54
N ASP A 430 22.79 2.38 -7.46
CA ASP A 430 24.07 2.62 -6.78
C ASP A 430 23.91 3.05 -5.30
N ALA A 431 22.67 3.22 -4.84
CA ALA A 431 22.31 3.53 -3.47
C ALA A 431 21.15 2.66 -2.97
N GLU A 432 21.09 2.44 -1.65
CA GLU A 432 19.94 1.81 -1.00
C GLU A 432 19.00 2.88 -0.42
N ASN A 433 17.88 3.12 -1.11
CA ASN A 433 16.80 3.99 -0.63
C ASN A 433 15.68 3.10 -0.09
N LEU A 434 15.52 3.04 1.23
CA LEU A 434 14.59 2.10 1.86
C LEU A 434 13.22 2.72 2.09
N GLY A 435 12.20 2.18 1.41
CA GLY A 435 10.80 2.41 1.72
C GLY A 435 10.38 1.66 3.00
N PHE A 436 9.52 2.27 3.80
CA PHE A 436 8.92 1.64 4.97
C PHE A 436 7.41 1.77 4.91
N ALA A 437 6.70 0.64 4.94
CA ALA A 437 5.25 0.66 4.97
C ALA A 437 4.75 1.12 6.35
N VAL A 438 4.05 2.26 6.39
CA VAL A 438 3.50 2.89 7.60
C VAL A 438 1.98 2.92 7.51
N ASP A 439 1.34 2.29 8.49
CA ASP A 439 -0.12 2.35 8.68
C ASP A 439 -0.53 3.70 9.27
N THR A 440 -1.46 4.38 8.60
CA THR A 440 -2.01 5.68 8.98
C THR A 440 -3.54 5.64 8.93
N GLU A 441 -4.21 6.61 9.55
CA GLU A 441 -5.68 6.67 9.53
C GLU A 441 -6.26 6.82 8.11
N GLN A 442 -5.51 7.46 7.20
CA GLN A 442 -5.95 7.66 5.82
C GLN A 442 -5.65 6.45 4.93
N GLY A 443 -4.76 5.55 5.35
CA GLY A 443 -4.36 4.37 4.59
C GLY A 443 -2.87 4.04 4.76
N LEU A 444 -2.40 3.09 3.96
CA LEU A 444 -1.00 2.69 3.97
C LEU A 444 -0.18 3.68 3.13
N LEU A 445 0.90 4.20 3.71
CA LEU A 445 1.91 4.99 3.01
C LEU A 445 3.24 4.24 3.03
N SER A 446 4.09 4.46 2.03
CA SER A 446 5.43 3.84 1.96
C SER A 446 6.52 4.90 1.81
N PRO A 447 6.72 5.77 2.81
CA PRO A 447 7.75 6.78 2.72
C PRO A 447 9.17 6.18 2.72
N VAL A 448 10.12 6.93 2.16
CA VAL A 448 11.46 6.48 1.79
C VAL A 448 12.52 7.20 2.60
N VAL A 449 13.40 6.43 3.23
CA VAL A 449 14.67 6.91 3.78
C VAL A 449 15.71 6.84 2.67
N HIS A 450 16.00 7.98 2.05
CA HIS A 450 17.04 8.11 1.02
C HIS A 450 18.44 7.93 1.60
N ASN A 451 19.33 7.32 0.82
CA ASN A 451 20.71 6.99 1.20
C ASN A 451 20.79 6.23 2.54
N ALA A 452 19.81 5.36 2.80
CA ALA A 452 19.79 4.53 4.00
C ALA A 452 21.06 3.66 4.11
N GLY A 453 21.68 3.32 2.97
CA GLY A 453 22.95 2.62 2.84
C GLY A 453 24.12 3.19 3.64
N ASP A 454 24.12 4.49 3.92
CA ASP A 454 25.21 5.20 4.61
C ASP A 454 24.96 5.36 6.10
N LEU A 455 23.77 5.01 6.58
CA LEU A 455 23.37 5.22 7.96
C LEU A 455 23.90 4.13 8.88
N SER A 456 24.33 4.54 10.08
CA SER A 456 24.59 3.62 11.19
C SER A 456 23.28 3.05 11.73
N LEU A 457 23.36 2.02 12.61
CA LEU A 457 22.16 1.49 13.27
C LEU A 457 21.35 2.57 14.02
N GLY A 458 22.06 3.48 14.70
CA GLY A 458 21.45 4.64 15.38
C GLY A 458 20.82 5.64 14.40
N GLY A 459 21.51 5.92 13.28
CA GLY A 459 20.99 6.75 12.20
C GLY A 459 19.72 6.18 11.58
N LEU A 460 19.70 4.88 11.28
CA LEU A 460 18.52 4.16 10.79
C LEU A 460 17.37 4.23 11.79
N ALA A 461 17.64 4.00 13.08
CA ALA A 461 16.59 4.06 14.11
C ALA A 461 15.94 5.45 14.17
N ARG A 462 16.73 6.52 14.12
CA ARG A 462 16.21 7.90 14.11
C ARG A 462 15.46 8.22 12.82
N ALA A 463 16.00 7.86 11.65
CA ALA A 463 15.36 8.12 10.36
C ALA A 463 14.03 7.38 10.21
N ILE A 464 13.98 6.10 10.60
CA ILE A 464 12.75 5.28 10.57
C ILE A 464 11.70 5.85 11.53
N HIS A 465 12.11 6.28 12.73
CA HIS A 465 11.20 6.88 13.69
C HIS A 465 10.61 8.20 13.16
N ASP A 466 11.47 9.11 12.69
CA ASP A 466 11.08 10.41 12.15
C ASP A 466 10.11 10.27 10.98
N ILE A 467 10.46 9.45 9.99
CA ILE A 467 9.65 9.31 8.78
C ILE A 467 8.29 8.65 9.07
N ALA A 468 8.24 7.71 10.03
CA ALA A 468 6.98 7.09 10.46
C ALA A 468 6.08 8.07 11.21
N ASP A 469 6.63 8.94 12.04
CA ASP A 469 5.86 9.96 12.76
C ASP A 469 5.34 11.04 11.80
N ARG A 470 6.15 11.44 10.82
CA ARG A 470 5.73 12.38 9.77
C ARG A 470 4.67 11.77 8.85
N ALA A 471 4.76 10.49 8.53
CA ALA A 471 3.70 9.77 7.82
C ALA A 471 2.37 9.80 8.58
N ARG A 472 2.38 9.47 9.87
CA ARG A 472 1.15 9.47 10.70
C ARG A 472 0.57 10.86 10.94
N SER A 473 1.43 11.88 10.98
CA SER A 473 1.01 13.27 11.21
C SER A 473 0.71 14.06 9.93
N GLY A 474 0.86 13.44 8.75
CA GLY A 474 0.61 14.10 7.46
C GLY A 474 1.68 15.12 7.05
N ASN A 475 2.88 15.05 7.63
CA ASN A 475 3.99 16.00 7.41
C ASN A 475 5.12 15.40 6.56
N LEU A 476 4.80 14.46 5.67
CA LEU A 476 5.75 13.95 4.69
C LEU A 476 5.98 14.98 3.59
N LYS A 477 7.21 15.03 3.10
CA LYS A 477 7.54 15.82 1.92
C LYS A 477 7.29 14.97 0.65
N PRO A 478 6.99 15.60 -0.49
CA PRO A 478 6.74 14.87 -1.74
C PRO A 478 7.90 13.95 -2.18
N ASP A 479 9.15 14.38 -1.97
CA ASP A 479 10.35 13.61 -2.31
C ASP A 479 10.52 12.34 -1.47
N GLU A 480 9.87 12.28 -0.31
CA GLU A 480 9.92 11.13 0.60
C GLU A 480 8.89 10.05 0.24
N LEU A 481 8.03 10.27 -0.75
CA LEU A 481 7.06 9.28 -1.24
C LEU A 481 7.50 8.59 -2.54
N SER A 482 8.69 8.91 -3.04
CA SER A 482 9.22 8.41 -4.32
C SER A 482 10.71 8.02 -4.19
N GLY A 483 11.28 7.40 -5.23
CA GLY A 483 12.71 7.09 -5.30
C GLY A 483 13.21 5.94 -4.42
N GLY A 484 12.30 5.20 -3.77
CA GLY A 484 12.65 3.99 -3.03
C GLY A 484 13.11 2.87 -3.97
N THR A 485 14.20 2.20 -3.63
CA THR A 485 14.77 1.10 -4.41
C THR A 485 14.40 -0.27 -3.84
N PHE A 486 14.06 -0.32 -2.55
CA PHE A 486 13.61 -1.52 -1.85
C PHE A 486 12.67 -1.13 -0.70
N THR A 487 11.66 -1.96 -0.40
CA THR A 487 10.71 -1.68 0.68
C THR A 487 10.72 -2.76 1.76
N ILE A 488 10.63 -2.34 3.03
CA ILE A 488 10.38 -3.21 4.18
C ILE A 488 8.97 -2.92 4.71
N THR A 489 8.15 -3.97 4.83
CA THR A 489 6.84 -3.90 5.49
C THR A 489 6.82 -4.74 6.76
N ASN A 490 6.31 -4.19 7.86
CA ASN A 490 6.28 -4.87 9.15
C ASN A 490 4.85 -5.15 9.63
N ILE A 491 4.32 -6.30 9.19
CA ILE A 491 3.02 -6.79 9.63
C ILE A 491 3.09 -7.54 10.98
N GLY A 492 4.29 -7.93 11.42
CA GLY A 492 4.51 -8.65 12.67
C GLY A 492 4.06 -7.89 13.92
N SER A 493 3.98 -6.56 13.86
CA SER A 493 3.41 -5.71 14.90
C SER A 493 1.92 -6.01 15.18
N GLN A 494 1.20 -6.54 14.18
CA GLN A 494 -0.20 -6.97 14.28
C GLN A 494 -0.35 -8.48 14.56
N GLY A 495 0.76 -9.19 14.84
CA GLY A 495 0.76 -10.60 15.19
C GLY A 495 0.75 -11.58 14.00
N ALA A 496 0.82 -11.08 12.76
CA ALA A 496 0.91 -11.93 11.57
C ALA A 496 2.23 -12.72 11.56
N LEU A 497 2.15 -14.02 11.21
CA LEU A 497 3.33 -14.88 11.13
C LEU A 497 4.20 -14.52 9.93
N PHE A 498 3.56 -14.38 8.78
CA PHE A 498 4.10 -13.86 7.51
C PHE A 498 2.92 -13.45 6.64
N ASP A 499 3.18 -12.62 5.65
CA ASP A 499 2.29 -12.27 4.55
C ASP A 499 3.04 -12.42 3.21
N THR A 500 2.36 -12.14 2.10
CA THR A 500 2.98 -12.04 0.77
C THR A 500 2.80 -10.61 0.28
N PRO A 501 3.78 -9.71 0.55
CA PRO A 501 3.69 -8.31 0.14
C PRO A 501 3.44 -8.16 -1.36
N ILE A 502 2.66 -7.17 -1.76
CA ILE A 502 2.53 -6.81 -3.19
C ILE A 502 3.62 -5.79 -3.51
N LEU A 503 4.41 -6.04 -4.56
CA LEU A 503 5.51 -5.16 -4.96
C LEU A 503 5.05 -3.72 -5.23
N VAL A 504 5.99 -2.79 -5.08
CA VAL A 504 5.83 -1.38 -5.45
C VAL A 504 6.75 -1.08 -6.64
N PRO A 505 6.33 -1.34 -7.90
CA PRO A 505 7.13 -0.99 -9.07
C PRO A 505 7.57 0.47 -9.04
N PRO A 506 8.80 0.80 -9.49
CA PRO A 506 9.73 -0.08 -10.23
C PRO A 506 10.60 -1.00 -9.37
N GLN A 507 10.39 -1.07 -8.04
CA GLN A 507 11.20 -1.93 -7.17
C GLN A 507 10.98 -3.41 -7.50
N ALA A 508 12.07 -4.15 -7.67
CA ALA A 508 12.00 -5.57 -8.01
C ALA A 508 11.71 -6.48 -6.81
N ALA A 509 11.83 -6.00 -5.57
CA ALA A 509 11.63 -6.82 -4.38
C ALA A 509 11.15 -6.02 -3.15
N MET A 510 10.45 -6.71 -2.26
CA MET A 510 9.92 -6.17 -1.00
C MET A 510 9.99 -7.23 0.10
N LEU A 511 10.52 -6.85 1.26
CA LEU A 511 10.65 -7.74 2.42
C LEU A 511 9.53 -7.48 3.43
N GLY A 512 8.74 -8.51 3.74
CA GLY A 512 7.86 -8.54 4.89
C GLY A 512 8.59 -9.02 6.15
N THR A 513 8.20 -8.50 7.32
CA THR A 513 8.68 -8.98 8.62
C THR A 513 7.52 -9.49 9.46
N GLY A 514 7.57 -10.78 9.80
CA GLY A 514 6.60 -11.44 10.66
C GLY A 514 6.77 -11.15 12.14
N ALA A 515 5.82 -11.63 12.95
CA ALA A 515 5.87 -11.51 14.40
C ALA A 515 7.02 -12.35 14.98
N ILE A 516 7.77 -11.75 15.92
CA ILE A 516 8.81 -12.45 16.67
C ILE A 516 8.15 -13.20 17.82
N VAL A 517 8.07 -14.53 17.70
CA VAL A 517 7.36 -15.40 18.65
C VAL A 517 8.28 -16.47 19.22
N LYS A 518 8.06 -16.85 20.48
CA LYS A 518 8.81 -17.94 21.12
C LYS A 518 8.37 -19.30 20.56
N ARG A 519 9.30 -20.10 20.09
CA ARG A 519 9.08 -21.45 19.53
C ARG A 519 10.08 -22.46 20.13
N PRO A 520 9.69 -23.71 20.41
CA PRO A 520 10.65 -24.77 20.68
C PRO A 520 11.40 -25.14 19.39
N ARG A 521 12.72 -25.25 19.44
CA ARG A 521 13.57 -25.50 18.27
C ARG A 521 14.74 -26.40 18.65
N VAL A 522 15.18 -27.22 17.70
CA VAL A 522 16.44 -27.97 17.84
C VAL A 522 17.60 -27.00 17.71
N ILE A 523 18.50 -27.06 18.68
CA ILE A 523 19.72 -26.29 18.79
C ILE A 523 20.85 -27.28 18.66
N VAL A 524 21.76 -26.99 17.73
CA VAL A 524 22.99 -27.73 17.53
C VAL A 524 24.12 -26.91 18.14
N ASP A 525 24.88 -27.48 19.07
CA ASP A 525 26.06 -26.84 19.63
C ASP A 525 27.29 -26.97 18.68
N GLU A 526 28.41 -26.37 19.06
CA GLU A 526 29.66 -26.39 18.28
C GLU A 526 30.23 -27.80 18.06
N PHE A 527 29.81 -28.77 18.89
CA PHE A 527 30.23 -30.18 18.81
C PHE A 527 29.22 -31.06 18.07
N GLY A 528 28.12 -30.48 17.59
CA GLY A 528 27.06 -31.21 16.87
C GLY A 528 26.01 -31.86 17.79
N ASN A 529 26.01 -31.59 19.09
CA ASN A 529 25.00 -32.15 19.99
C ASN A 529 23.67 -31.41 19.81
N GLU A 530 22.57 -32.17 19.75
CA GLU A 530 21.23 -31.63 19.59
C GLU A 530 20.52 -31.48 20.94
N SER A 531 19.88 -30.33 21.15
CA SER A 531 19.01 -30.08 22.30
C SER A 531 17.77 -29.28 21.87
N ILE A 532 16.66 -29.42 22.58
CA ILE A 532 15.47 -28.58 22.36
C ILE A 532 15.55 -27.37 23.27
N GLY A 533 15.44 -26.16 22.72
CA GLY A 533 15.35 -24.92 23.49
C GLY A 533 14.36 -23.93 22.91
N VAL A 534 14.00 -22.94 23.72
CA VAL A 534 13.07 -21.87 23.32
C VAL A 534 13.82 -20.78 22.57
N ARG A 535 13.41 -20.52 21.33
CA ARG A 535 13.99 -19.50 20.46
C ARG A 535 12.97 -18.44 20.09
N SER A 536 13.43 -17.21 19.88
CA SER A 536 12.62 -16.12 19.35
C SER A 536 12.70 -16.16 17.83
N ILE A 537 11.64 -16.59 17.17
CA ILE A 537 11.63 -16.87 15.72
C ILE A 537 10.85 -15.79 14.98
N CYS A 538 11.39 -15.36 13.84
CA CYS A 538 10.75 -14.47 12.87
C CYS A 538 10.68 -15.16 11.51
N TYR A 539 9.61 -14.94 10.74
CA TYR A 539 9.58 -15.27 9.32
C TYR A 539 9.81 -14.02 8.49
N LEU A 540 10.61 -14.14 7.45
CA LEU A 540 10.96 -13.09 6.50
C LEU A 540 10.50 -13.51 5.10
N PRO A 541 9.23 -13.22 4.72
CA PRO A 541 8.78 -13.35 3.33
C PRO A 541 9.41 -12.25 2.46
N LEU A 542 10.06 -12.65 1.37
CA LEU A 542 10.50 -11.76 0.30
C LEU A 542 9.61 -12.01 -0.91
N THR A 543 8.84 -11.00 -1.31
CA THR A 543 8.22 -10.99 -2.64
C THR A 543 9.16 -10.33 -3.62
N TYR A 544 9.29 -10.91 -4.80
CA TYR A 544 10.18 -10.41 -5.85
C TYR A 544 9.58 -10.63 -7.24
N ASP A 545 10.00 -9.82 -8.20
CA ASP A 545 9.63 -9.93 -9.60
C ASP A 545 10.50 -10.99 -10.28
N HIS A 546 9.89 -12.12 -10.63
CA HIS A 546 10.58 -13.26 -11.23
C HIS A 546 11.08 -12.97 -12.66
N ARG A 547 10.71 -11.84 -13.26
CA ARG A 547 11.32 -11.40 -14.53
C ARG A 547 12.78 -10.98 -14.35
N LEU A 548 13.15 -10.51 -13.16
CA LEU A 548 14.50 -10.04 -12.83
C LEU A 548 15.24 -10.96 -11.85
N ILE A 549 14.52 -11.51 -10.88
CA ILE A 549 15.10 -12.22 -9.73
C ILE A 549 14.71 -13.69 -9.79
N ASP A 550 15.69 -14.58 -9.91
CA ASP A 550 15.45 -16.01 -9.81
C ASP A 550 15.33 -16.47 -8.35
N GLY A 551 14.65 -17.61 -8.13
CA GLY A 551 14.50 -18.17 -6.78
C GLY A 551 15.82 -18.50 -6.07
N ALA A 552 16.90 -18.76 -6.82
CA ALA A 552 18.23 -18.93 -6.23
C ALA A 552 18.81 -17.61 -5.70
N ASP A 553 18.56 -16.49 -6.38
CA ASP A 553 19.03 -15.17 -5.97
C ASP A 553 18.27 -14.68 -4.74
N ALA A 554 16.94 -14.80 -4.76
CA ALA A 554 16.10 -14.57 -3.59
C ALA A 554 16.58 -15.39 -2.37
N GLY A 555 16.90 -16.67 -2.58
CA GLY A 555 17.39 -17.56 -1.53
C GLY A 555 18.75 -17.13 -0.96
N ARG A 556 19.69 -16.71 -1.81
CA ARG A 556 21.00 -16.20 -1.38
C ARG A 556 20.88 -14.88 -0.62
N PHE A 557 20.00 -13.99 -1.08
CA PHE A 557 19.71 -12.73 -0.42
C PHE A 557 19.12 -12.95 0.98
N LEU A 558 18.06 -13.75 1.10
CA LEU A 558 17.45 -14.10 2.39
C LEU A 558 18.42 -14.85 3.32
N THR A 559 19.25 -15.73 2.78
CA THR A 559 20.31 -16.42 3.56
C THR A 559 21.33 -15.43 4.12
N THR A 560 21.68 -14.38 3.36
CA THR A 560 22.60 -13.32 3.80
C THR A 560 21.99 -12.53 4.96
N ILE A 561 20.73 -12.13 4.85
CA ILE A 561 19.99 -11.46 5.93
C ILE A 561 19.89 -12.36 7.16
N LYS A 562 19.46 -13.61 6.97
CA LYS A 562 19.34 -14.62 8.04
C LYS A 562 20.65 -14.75 8.80
N ARG A 563 21.78 -14.95 8.10
CA ARG A 563 23.09 -15.08 8.73
C ARG A 563 23.46 -13.82 9.53
N ARG A 564 23.27 -12.63 8.96
CA ARG A 564 23.59 -11.35 9.63
C ARG A 564 22.80 -11.18 10.93
N LEU A 565 21.51 -11.52 10.92
CA LEU A 565 20.64 -11.43 12.09
C LEU A 565 20.93 -12.52 13.15
N GLU A 566 21.19 -13.76 12.73
CA GLU A 566 21.50 -14.90 13.62
C GLU A 566 22.91 -14.84 14.21
N GLU A 567 23.85 -14.22 13.51
CA GLU A 567 25.17 -13.90 14.05
C GLU A 567 25.02 -12.94 15.24
N GLY A 568 24.18 -11.92 15.08
CA GLY A 568 23.85 -10.95 16.12
C GLY A 568 24.96 -9.94 16.40
N ALA A 569 26.01 -9.86 15.57
CA ALA A 569 27.16 -8.98 15.79
C ALA A 569 26.80 -7.49 15.55
N PHE A 570 26.17 -6.87 16.55
CA PHE A 570 25.72 -5.46 16.58
C PHE A 570 26.15 -4.75 17.87
N GLU A 571 26.97 -5.38 18.72
CA GLU A 571 27.41 -4.83 19.99
C GLU A 571 28.12 -3.48 19.81
N ALA A 572 29.00 -3.38 18.81
CA ALA A 572 29.71 -2.14 18.50
C ALA A 572 28.74 -1.00 18.13
N ASP A 573 27.70 -1.28 17.34
CA ASP A 573 26.68 -0.29 16.97
C ASP A 573 25.84 0.17 18.16
N LEU A 574 25.75 -0.66 19.19
CA LEU A 574 24.99 -0.38 20.42
C LEU A 574 25.86 0.27 21.51
N GLY A 575 27.18 0.25 21.36
CA GLY A 575 28.15 0.70 22.38
C GLY A 575 28.27 -0.27 23.55
N LEU A 576 28.24 -1.58 23.27
CA LEU A 576 28.24 -2.67 24.26
C LEU A 576 29.56 -3.42 24.38
#